data_AF-A0A3D5F9T5-F1
#
_entry.id   AF-A0A3D5F9T5-F1
#
_cell.length_a   1.000
_cell.length_b   1.000
_cell.length_c   1.000
_cell.angle_alpha   90.00
_cell.angle_beta   90.00
_cell.angle_gamma   90.00
#
_symmetry.space_group_name_H-M   'P 1'
#
loop_
_entity.id
_entity.type
_entity.pdbx_description
1 polymer ?
#
loop_
_entity_poly.entity_id
_entity_poly.type
_entity_poly.pdbx_seq_one_letter_code
_entity_poly.pdbx_strand_id
1 'polypeptide(L)'
;MKLDLSFSEIKNDLPASIVVFFVALPLCLGIALASGAPLFSGIIAGIVGGIVVGFFSGSRLGVSGPAAGLAVIVFDAIATLGSWELFLVAVVLSGVIQLIMGFARAGFIAYFIPTSVITGMLAGIGLLIILKQIPYLFGWHA
;
A
#
# COMPACT_ATOMS: atom_id res chain seq x y z
N MET A 1 9.40 -8.90 20.16
CA MET A 1 9.86 -8.22 18.93
C MET A 1 11.38 -8.35 18.90
N LYS A 2 11.95 -9.23 18.08
CA LYS A 2 13.40 -9.34 17.89
C LYS A 2 13.72 -8.71 16.53
N LEU A 3 14.38 -7.56 16.54
CA LEU A 3 15.06 -7.04 15.36
C LEU A 3 16.31 -7.88 15.17
N ASP A 4 16.20 -8.99 14.44
CA ASP A 4 17.37 -9.69 13.92
C ASP A 4 17.90 -8.91 12.72
N LEU A 5 18.50 -7.74 12.98
CA LEU A 5 19.31 -6.99 12.03
C LEU A 5 20.65 -7.73 11.85
N SER A 6 20.58 -8.89 11.20
CA SER A 6 21.77 -9.68 10.88
C SER A 6 22.36 -9.17 9.58
N PHE A 7 23.58 -8.63 9.65
CA PHE A 7 24.34 -8.20 8.47
C PHE A 7 24.90 -9.38 7.63
N SER A 8 24.55 -10.62 7.97
CA SER A 8 24.95 -11.82 7.24
C SER A 8 24.51 -11.80 5.79
N GLU A 9 23.30 -11.30 5.52
CA GLU A 9 22.66 -11.34 4.20
C GLU A 9 22.86 -10.05 3.38
N ILE A 10 23.73 -9.13 3.82
CA ILE A 10 23.90 -7.81 3.16
C ILE A 10 24.26 -7.94 1.66
N LYS A 11 24.98 -9.01 1.28
CA LYS A 11 25.33 -9.31 -0.11
C LYS A 11 24.11 -9.57 -0.99
N ASN A 12 23.06 -10.14 -0.42
CA ASN A 12 21.80 -10.45 -1.11
C ASN A 12 20.78 -9.32 -0.94
N ASP A 13 20.72 -8.71 0.25
CA ASP A 13 19.75 -7.67 0.59
C ASP A 13 20.02 -6.36 -0.15
N LEU A 14 21.29 -5.99 -0.36
CA LEU A 14 21.63 -4.75 -1.06
C LEU A 14 21.16 -4.73 -2.53
N PRO A 15 21.52 -5.72 -3.39
CA PRO A 15 21.01 -5.73 -4.76
C PRO A 15 19.49 -5.92 -4.81
N ALA A 16 18.90 -6.72 -3.91
CA ALA A 16 17.46 -6.88 -3.83
C ALA A 16 16.75 -5.56 -3.51
N SER A 17 17.27 -4.77 -2.57
CA SER A 17 16.71 -3.46 -2.19
C SER A 17 16.72 -2.47 -3.34
N ILE A 18 17.78 -2.47 -4.18
CA ILE A 18 17.86 -1.63 -5.37
C ILE A 18 16.77 -2.01 -6.37
N VAL A 19 16.59 -3.32 -6.63
CA VAL A 19 15.53 -3.81 -7.54
C VAL A 19 14.14 -3.45 -7.00
N VAL A 20 13.89 -3.71 -5.71
CA VAL A 20 12.61 -3.37 -5.07
C VAL A 20 12.34 -1.87 -5.13
N PHE A 21 13.35 -1.02 -4.92
CA PHE A 21 13.22 0.43 -5.04
C PHE A 21 12.77 0.86 -6.44
N PHE A 22 13.43 0.36 -7.49
CA PHE A 22 13.07 0.69 -8.87
C PHE A 22 11.68 0.18 -9.27
N VAL A 23 11.22 -0.93 -8.70
CA VAL A 23 9.85 -1.43 -8.89
C VAL A 23 8.83 -0.63 -8.08
N ALA A 24 9.19 -0.23 -6.85
CA ALA A 24 8.29 0.44 -5.92
C ALA A 24 8.01 1.90 -6.33
N LEU A 25 8.99 2.63 -6.85
CA LEU A 25 8.82 4.02 -7.28
C LEU A 25 7.67 4.23 -8.29
N PRO A 26 7.63 3.55 -9.45
CA PRO A 26 6.53 3.70 -10.40
C PRO A 26 5.21 3.20 -9.83
N LEU A 27 5.24 2.15 -8.98
CA LEU A 27 4.04 1.65 -8.32
C LEU A 27 3.43 2.69 -7.38
N CYS A 28 4.24 3.38 -6.57
CA CYS A 28 3.78 4.43 -5.65
C CYS A 28 3.13 5.59 -6.41
N LEU A 29 3.74 6.02 -7.51
CA LEU A 29 3.22 7.07 -8.39
C LEU A 29 1.92 6.64 -9.08
N GLY A 30 1.89 5.43 -9.63
CA GLY A 30 0.71 4.89 -10.31
C GLY A 30 -0.48 4.72 -9.39
N ILE A 31 -0.26 4.26 -8.15
CA ILE A 31 -1.34 4.12 -7.16
C ILE A 31 -1.84 5.50 -6.71
N ALA A 32 -0.96 6.47 -6.48
CA ALA A 32 -1.39 7.83 -6.14
C ALA A 32 -2.24 8.45 -7.25
N LEU A 33 -1.81 8.31 -8.51
CA LEU A 33 -2.55 8.76 -9.68
C LEU A 33 -3.94 8.08 -9.77
N ALA A 34 -3.99 6.75 -9.62
CA ALA A 34 -5.23 5.99 -9.63
C ALA A 34 -6.18 6.35 -8.48
N SER A 35 -5.62 6.84 -7.36
CA SER A 35 -6.36 7.28 -6.18
C SER A 35 -6.84 8.73 -6.28
N GLY A 36 -6.50 9.47 -7.33
CA GLY A 36 -6.78 10.91 -7.43
C GLY A 36 -6.04 11.77 -6.40
N ALA A 37 -5.01 11.20 -5.75
CA ALA A 37 -4.21 11.86 -4.74
C ALA A 37 -3.01 12.59 -5.37
N PRO A 38 -2.42 13.59 -4.70
CA PRO A 38 -1.18 14.21 -5.14
C PRO A 38 -0.09 13.14 -5.32
N LEU A 39 0.59 13.10 -6.47
CA LEU A 39 1.59 12.06 -6.79
C LEU A 39 2.66 11.88 -5.70
N PHE A 40 3.08 12.99 -5.09
CA PHE A 40 4.07 12.99 -4.03
C PHE A 40 3.61 12.25 -2.76
N SER A 41 2.29 12.18 -2.48
CA SER A 41 1.76 11.47 -1.32
C SER A 41 2.02 9.96 -1.41
N GLY A 42 1.98 9.38 -2.62
CA GLY A 42 2.30 7.97 -2.84
C GLY A 42 3.75 7.65 -2.51
N ILE A 43 4.68 8.52 -2.92
CA ILE A 43 6.10 8.38 -2.59
C ILE A 43 6.32 8.50 -1.08
N ILE A 44 5.72 9.51 -0.43
CA ILE A 44 5.82 9.67 1.02
C ILE A 44 5.30 8.42 1.73
N ALA A 45 4.12 7.93 1.35
CA ALA A 45 3.53 6.73 1.94
C ALA A 45 4.43 5.49 1.75
N GLY A 46 5.09 5.35 0.60
CA GLY A 46 6.07 4.30 0.34
C GLY A 46 7.29 4.39 1.25
N ILE A 47 7.89 5.58 1.36
CA ILE A 47 9.08 5.80 2.20
C ILE A 47 8.74 5.58 3.68
N VAL A 48 7.70 6.25 4.18
CA VAL A 48 7.31 6.20 5.59
C VAL A 48 6.82 4.81 5.96
N GLY A 49 6.00 4.18 5.11
CA GLY A 49 5.54 2.80 5.30
C GLY A 49 6.70 1.81 5.33
N GLY A 50 7.59 1.87 4.35
CA GLY A 50 8.75 0.98 4.26
C GLY A 50 9.68 1.09 5.47
N ILE A 51 9.96 2.31 5.94
CA ILE A 51 10.80 2.55 7.13
C ILE A 51 10.06 2.06 8.38
N VAL A 52 8.90 2.64 8.69
CA VAL A 52 8.20 2.38 9.97
C VAL A 52 7.78 0.92 10.05
N VAL A 53 7.08 0.39 9.05
CA VAL A 53 6.63 -1.01 9.08
C VAL A 53 7.81 -1.96 8.99
N GLY A 54 8.86 -1.66 8.22
CA GLY A 54 10.08 -2.47 8.16
C GLY A 54 10.75 -2.62 9.52
N PHE A 55 10.80 -1.55 10.33
CA PHE A 55 11.34 -1.61 11.69
C PHE A 55 10.43 -2.37 12.67
N PHE A 56 9.10 -2.26 12.55
CA PHE A 56 8.15 -2.79 13.54
C PHE A 56 7.53 -4.15 13.21
N SER A 57 7.49 -4.58 11.94
CA SER A 57 6.71 -5.74 11.46
C SER A 57 7.24 -7.10 11.92
N GLY A 58 8.55 -7.25 12.07
CA GLY A 58 9.19 -8.56 12.30
C GLY A 58 9.18 -9.50 11.09
N SER A 59 8.66 -9.07 9.94
CA SER A 59 8.73 -9.80 8.66
C SER A 59 10.09 -9.59 7.99
N ARG A 60 10.76 -10.68 7.58
CA ARG A 60 12.09 -10.62 6.94
C ARG A 60 12.04 -10.17 5.47
N LEU A 61 10.91 -10.40 4.78
CA LEU A 61 10.75 -10.13 3.35
C LEU A 61 9.61 -9.15 3.05
N GLY A 62 8.92 -8.67 4.08
CA GLY A 62 7.76 -7.79 3.94
C GLY A 62 8.18 -6.41 3.46
N VAL A 63 7.54 -5.94 2.39
CA VAL A 63 7.67 -4.56 1.90
C VAL A 63 6.35 -3.85 2.13
N SER A 64 6.41 -2.62 2.65
CA SER A 64 5.23 -1.80 2.92
C SER A 64 5.22 -0.54 2.05
N GLY A 65 4.03 -0.12 1.67
CA GLY A 65 3.78 1.06 0.83
C GLY A 65 2.31 1.14 0.43
N PRO A 66 1.96 2.02 -0.53
CA PRO A 66 0.60 2.13 -1.05
C PRO A 66 0.13 0.79 -1.63
N ALA A 67 -1.03 0.31 -1.19
CA ALA A 67 -1.59 -0.95 -1.68
C ALA A 67 -2.53 -0.70 -2.86
N ALA A 68 -2.37 -1.48 -3.93
CA ALA A 68 -3.21 -1.35 -5.13
C ALA A 68 -4.72 -1.48 -4.83
N GLY A 69 -5.09 -2.36 -3.89
CA GLY A 69 -6.48 -2.55 -3.47
C GLY A 69 -7.09 -1.36 -2.73
N LEU A 70 -6.28 -0.44 -2.23
CA LEU A 70 -6.77 0.77 -1.56
C LEU A 70 -7.02 1.92 -2.53
N ALA A 71 -6.54 1.85 -3.78
CA ALA A 71 -6.60 3.00 -4.70
C ALA A 71 -8.03 3.51 -4.92
N VAL A 72 -8.97 2.61 -5.16
CA VAL A 72 -10.38 2.95 -5.37
C VAL A 72 -11.03 3.46 -4.09
N ILE A 73 -10.70 2.86 -2.94
CA ILE A 73 -11.22 3.28 -1.63
C ILE A 73 -10.75 4.70 -1.30
N VAL A 74 -9.48 5.00 -1.59
CA VAL A 74 -8.91 6.33 -1.39
C VAL A 74 -9.56 7.34 -2.34
N PHE A 75 -9.70 7.00 -3.62
CA PHE A 75 -10.38 7.87 -4.59
C PHE A 75 -11.80 8.23 -4.14
N ASP A 76 -12.59 7.22 -3.76
CA ASP A 76 -13.96 7.39 -3.29
C ASP A 76 -14.03 8.15 -1.96
N ALA A 77 -13.10 7.89 -1.03
CA ALA A 77 -13.03 8.59 0.25
C ALA A 77 -12.69 10.08 0.07
N ILE A 78 -11.74 10.44 -0.80
CA ILE A 78 -11.41 11.84 -1.11
C ILE A 78 -12.64 12.54 -1.70
N ALA A 79 -13.32 11.89 -2.65
CA ALA A 79 -14.53 12.44 -3.27
C ALA A 79 -15.67 12.64 -2.25
N THR A 80 -15.87 11.67 -1.36
CA THR A 80 -16.95 11.68 -0.36
C THR A 80 -16.69 12.66 0.78
N LEU A 81 -15.43 12.77 1.24
CA LEU A 81 -15.03 13.72 2.28
C LEU A 81 -14.92 15.16 1.74
N GLY A 82 -14.86 15.33 0.42
CA GLY A 82 -14.88 16.62 -0.27
C GLY A 82 -13.59 17.44 -0.17
N SER A 83 -12.59 16.98 0.58
CA SER A 83 -11.27 17.62 0.65
C SER A 83 -10.16 16.64 0.99
N TRP A 84 -8.96 16.93 0.49
CA TRP A 84 -7.77 16.12 0.72
C TRP A 84 -7.34 16.18 2.20
N GLU A 85 -7.49 17.34 2.84
CA GLU A 85 -7.14 17.56 4.24
C GLU A 85 -8.02 16.72 5.17
N LEU A 86 -9.34 16.65 4.92
CA LEU A 86 -10.23 15.79 5.69
C LEU A 86 -9.90 14.31 5.49
N PHE A 87 -9.53 13.91 4.27
CA PHE A 87 -9.03 12.56 4.00
C PHE A 87 -7.77 12.24 4.82
N LEU A 88 -6.79 13.14 4.88
CA LEU A 88 -5.59 12.94 5.69
C LEU A 88 -5.92 12.76 7.18
N VAL A 89 -6.86 13.53 7.72
CA VAL A 89 -7.33 13.36 9.10
C VAL A 89 -7.98 11.98 9.29
N ALA A 90 -8.83 11.54 8.35
CA ALA A 90 -9.44 10.22 8.38
C ALA A 90 -8.39 9.09 8.33
N VAL A 91 -7.31 9.26 7.56
CA VAL A 91 -6.17 8.32 7.53
C VAL A 91 -5.46 8.25 8.87
N VAL A 92 -5.21 9.39 9.53
CA VAL A 92 -4.61 9.43 10.87
C VAL A 92 -5.51 8.70 11.88
N LEU A 93 -6.81 8.97 11.88
CA LEU A 93 -7.78 8.29 12.73
C LEU A 93 -7.81 6.77 12.47
N SER A 94 -7.78 6.37 11.20
CA SER A 94 -7.69 4.96 10.80
C SER A 94 -6.42 4.29 11.32
N GLY A 95 -5.28 5.00 11.29
CA GLY A 95 -4.02 4.53 11.88
C GLY A 95 -4.10 4.36 13.40
N VAL A 96 -4.74 5.30 14.11
CA VAL A 96 -4.97 5.17 15.56
C VAL A 96 -5.83 3.94 15.86
N ILE A 97 -6.91 3.72 15.10
CA ILE A 97 -7.77 2.54 15.25
C ILE A 97 -6.97 1.26 14.98
N GLN A 98 -6.12 1.24 13.95
CA GLN A 98 -5.23 0.10 13.66
C GLN A 98 -4.24 -0.17 14.81
N LEU A 99 -3.67 0.86 15.43
CA LEU A 99 -2.80 0.68 16.60
C LEU A 99 -3.57 0.09 17.79
N ILE A 100 -4.78 0.56 18.07
CA ILE A 100 -5.65 0.01 19.12
C ILE A 100 -5.94 -1.48 18.86
N MET A 101 -6.30 -1.83 17.62
CA MET A 101 -6.51 -3.22 17.22
C MET A 101 -5.24 -4.07 17.35
N GLY A 102 -4.07 -3.50 17.04
CA GLY A 102 -2.76 -4.13 17.23
C GLY A 102 -2.49 -4.46 18.69
N PHE A 103 -2.72 -3.51 19.61
CA PHE A 103 -2.57 -3.73 21.05
C PHE A 103 -3.59 -4.73 21.61
N ALA A 104 -4.82 -4.71 21.09
CA ALA A 104 -5.86 -5.70 21.41
C ALA A 104 -5.58 -7.08 20.81
N ARG A 105 -4.50 -7.24 20.02
CA ARG A 105 -4.15 -8.48 19.29
C ARG A 105 -5.27 -8.98 18.38
N ALA A 106 -6.07 -8.06 17.83
CA ALA A 106 -7.19 -8.36 16.94
C ALA A 106 -6.77 -8.84 15.54
N GLY A 107 -5.47 -9.02 15.28
CA GLY A 107 -4.96 -9.54 14.00
C GLY A 107 -5.44 -10.95 13.66
N PHE A 108 -5.93 -11.72 14.64
CA PHE A 108 -6.48 -13.06 14.41
C PHE A 108 -7.71 -13.06 13.49
N ILE A 109 -8.41 -11.92 13.37
CA ILE A 109 -9.58 -11.76 12.50
C ILE A 109 -9.24 -12.06 11.03
N ALA A 110 -8.01 -11.75 10.60
CA ALA A 110 -7.56 -12.00 9.24
C ALA A 110 -7.61 -13.49 8.85
N TYR A 111 -7.54 -14.42 9.81
CA TYR A 111 -7.59 -15.86 9.54
C TYR A 111 -9.00 -16.38 9.22
N PHE A 112 -10.05 -15.59 9.47
CA PHE A 112 -11.42 -15.99 9.15
C PHE A 112 -11.85 -15.63 7.73
N ILE A 113 -11.03 -14.88 6.99
CA ILE A 113 -11.34 -14.51 5.61
C ILE A 113 -11.04 -15.72 4.71
N PRO A 114 -12.04 -16.27 3.98
CA PRO A 114 -11.81 -17.40 3.10
C PRO A 114 -10.85 -17.04 1.96
N THR A 115 -9.98 -17.98 1.58
CA THR A 115 -9.04 -17.78 0.46
C THR A 115 -9.77 -17.44 -0.84
N SER A 116 -10.97 -17.99 -1.08
CA SER A 116 -11.80 -17.66 -2.24
C SER A 116 -12.15 -16.17 -2.32
N VAL A 117 -12.39 -15.52 -1.18
CA VAL A 117 -12.67 -14.07 -1.10
C VAL A 117 -11.42 -13.27 -1.44
N ILE A 118 -10.26 -13.65 -0.89
CA ILE A 118 -8.99 -12.98 -1.16
C ILE A 118 -8.64 -13.09 -2.65
N THR A 119 -8.77 -14.29 -3.24
CA THR A 119 -8.52 -14.51 -4.67
C THR A 119 -9.49 -13.72 -5.54
N GLY A 120 -10.78 -13.68 -5.18
CA GLY A 120 -11.78 -12.86 -5.89
C GLY A 120 -11.47 -11.37 -5.83
N MET A 121 -11.08 -10.87 -4.66
CA MET A 121 -10.65 -9.48 -4.47
C MET A 121 -9.43 -9.14 -5.33
N LEU A 122 -8.39 -9.99 -5.33
CA LEU A 122 -7.18 -9.79 -6.14
C LEU A 122 -7.49 -9.83 -7.64
N ALA A 123 -8.35 -10.76 -8.09
CA ALA A 123 -8.79 -10.83 -9.49
C ALA A 123 -9.58 -9.58 -9.90
N GLY A 124 -10.46 -9.07 -9.03
CA GLY A 124 -11.22 -7.84 -9.26
C GLY A 124 -10.32 -6.61 -9.35
N ILE A 125 -9.34 -6.47 -8.46
CA ILE A 125 -8.33 -5.39 -8.51
C ILE A 125 -7.54 -5.48 -9.82
N GLY A 126 -7.08 -6.68 -10.21
CA GLY A 126 -6.36 -6.89 -11.46
C GLY A 126 -7.18 -6.51 -12.69
N LEU A 127 -8.45 -6.91 -12.74
CA LEU A 127 -9.37 -6.55 -13.83
C LEU A 127 -9.61 -5.03 -13.88
N LEU A 128 -9.81 -4.39 -12.73
CA LEU A 128 -10.00 -2.94 -12.65
C LEU A 128 -8.78 -2.18 -13.15
N ILE A 129 -7.57 -2.62 -12.77
CA ILE A 129 -6.32 -2.05 -13.28
C ILE A 129 -6.26 -2.17 -14.81
N ILE A 130 -6.52 -3.36 -15.37
CA ILE A 130 -6.52 -3.58 -16.83
C ILE A 130 -7.51 -2.62 -17.51
N LEU A 131 -8.75 -2.54 -17.02
CA LEU A 131 -9.78 -1.65 -17.57
C LEU A 131 -9.35 -0.18 -17.52
N LYS A 132 -8.70 0.25 -16.43
CA LYS A 132 -8.18 1.61 -16.29
C LYS A 132 -7.00 1.91 -17.23
N GLN A 133 -6.28 0.90 -17.72
CA GLN A 133 -5.20 1.09 -18.70
C GLN A 133 -5.67 1.14 -20.16
N ILE A 134 -6.88 0.64 -20.48
CA ILE A 134 -7.43 0.63 -21.86
C ILE A 134 -7.43 2.02 -22.51
N PRO A 135 -7.91 3.11 -21.88
CA PRO A 135 -7.92 4.43 -22.51
C PRO A 135 -6.53 4.92 -22.93
N TYR A 136 -5.52 4.67 -22.09
CA TYR A 136 -4.13 5.02 -22.37
C TYR A 136 -3.57 4.23 -23.57
N LEU A 137 -3.95 2.95 -23.73
CA LEU A 137 -3.53 2.13 -24.86
C LEU A 137 -4.05 2.66 -26.20
N PHE A 138 -5.27 3.20 -26.21
CA PHE A 138 -5.88 3.78 -27.42
C PHE A 138 -5.51 5.25 -27.63
N GLY A 139 -4.63 5.82 -26.81
CA GLY A 139 -4.22 7.22 -26.90
C GLY A 139 -5.33 8.22 -26.56
N TRP A 140 -6.43 7.76 -25.95
CA TRP A 140 -7.45 8.62 -25.36
C TRP A 140 -6.87 9.24 -24.10
N HIS A 141 -6.13 10.33 -24.29
CA HIS A 141 -5.69 11.19 -23.21
C HIS A 141 -6.86 12.09 -22.80
N ALA A 142 -7.45 11.75 -21.66
CA ALA A 142 -7.87 12.76 -20.69
C ALA A 142 -6.62 13.28 -19.96
#